data_AF-A0A7W0Y737-F1
#
_entry.id   AF-A0A7W0Y737-F1
#
_cell.length_a   1.000
_cell.length_b   1.000
_cell.length_c   1.000
_cell.angle_alpha   90.00
_cell.angle_beta   90.00
_cell.angle_gamma   90.00
#
_symmetry.space_group_name_H-M   'P 1'
#
loop_
_entity.id
_entity.type
_entity.pdbx_description
1 polymer ?
#
loop_
_entity_poly.entity_id
_entity_poly.type
_entity_poly.pdbx_seq_one_letter_code
_entity_poly.pdbx_strand_id
1 'polypeptide(L)'
;MSSVARRYYERGRQALDTGDLETTQESLRAALELAPQFGNARVAYAIALAKAGDCPRAAQLLRAGLGRASSTISAAAMYATLGDVLVLGGDFFGAEEAFKQALQTPGFEARVASGLARVYARLGRMADMAAQLKIAATLAR
;
A
#
# COMPACT_ATOMS: atom_id res chain seq x y z
N MET A 1 0.85 11.74 -19.04
CA MET A 1 1.16 12.08 -17.64
C MET A 1 2.10 13.27 -17.63
N SER A 2 1.93 14.24 -16.73
CA SER A 2 2.81 15.42 -16.65
C SER A 2 4.24 15.02 -16.26
N SER A 3 5.24 15.47 -17.03
CA SER A 3 6.67 15.30 -16.71
C SER A 3 7.02 15.90 -15.35
N VAL A 4 6.33 16.99 -14.98
CA VAL A 4 6.48 17.68 -13.70
C VAL A 4 5.98 16.80 -12.54
N ALA A 5 4.82 16.15 -12.69
CA ALA A 5 4.30 15.23 -11.66
C ALA A 5 5.25 14.05 -11.41
N ARG A 6 5.89 13.53 -12.47
CA ARG A 6 6.90 12.46 -12.34
C ARG A 6 8.13 12.93 -11.57
N ARG A 7 8.62 14.14 -11.83
CA ARG A 7 9.78 14.72 -11.11
C ARG A 7 9.48 14.90 -9.62
N TYR A 8 8.29 15.40 -9.29
CA TYR A 8 7.85 15.50 -7.89
C TYR A 8 7.74 14.12 -7.23
N TYR A 9 7.22 13.11 -7.93
CA TYR A 9 7.20 11.74 -7.44
C TYR A 9 8.61 11.19 -7.16
N GLU A 10 9.55 11.38 -8.08
CA GLU A 10 10.94 10.91 -7.92
C GLU A 10 11.62 11.57 -6.71
N ARG A 11 11.45 12.90 -6.56
CA ARG A 11 11.94 13.64 -5.38
C ARG A 11 11.31 13.11 -4.09
N GLY A 12 9.99 12.93 -4.07
CA GLY A 12 9.28 12.42 -2.89
C GLY A 12 9.71 10.99 -2.53
N ARG A 13 9.95 10.15 -3.53
CA ARG A 13 10.47 8.79 -3.32
C ARG A 13 11.89 8.80 -2.75
N GLN A 14 12.77 9.65 -3.27
CA GLN A 14 14.12 9.78 -2.75
C GLN A 14 14.12 10.30 -1.30
N ALA A 15 13.27 11.29 -1.00
CA ALA A 15 13.11 11.80 0.36
C ALA A 15 12.56 10.72 1.32
N LEU A 16 11.69 9.84 0.84
CA LEU A 16 11.17 8.72 1.62
C LEU A 16 12.28 7.72 1.99
N ASP A 17 13.21 7.48 1.06
CA ASP A 17 14.36 6.61 1.28
C ASP A 17 15.35 7.21 2.30
N THR A 18 15.50 8.54 2.31
CA THR A 18 16.34 9.27 3.28
C THR A 18 15.66 9.54 4.63
N GLY A 19 14.36 9.23 4.76
CA GLY A 19 13.57 9.48 5.97
C GLY A 19 13.14 10.94 6.15
N ASP A 20 13.32 11.79 5.14
CA ASP A 20 12.83 13.17 5.15
C ASP A 20 11.33 13.17 4.84
N LEU A 21 10.53 12.94 5.89
CA LEU A 21 9.08 12.84 5.78
C LEU A 21 8.46 14.17 5.33
N GLU A 22 9.04 15.32 5.67
CA GLU A 22 8.51 16.63 5.27
C GLU A 22 8.58 16.82 3.75
N THR A 23 9.78 16.70 3.18
CA THR A 23 9.98 16.79 1.72
C THR A 23 9.19 15.71 0.99
N THR A 24 9.06 14.52 1.58
CA THR A 24 8.26 13.43 1.02
C THR A 24 6.80 13.83 0.86
N GLN A 25 6.17 14.33 1.94
CA GLN A 25 4.75 14.68 1.91
C GLN A 25 4.49 15.83 0.94
N GLU A 26 5.34 16.86 0.93
CA GLU A 26 5.20 17.99 0.01
C GLU A 26 5.31 17.56 -1.44
N SER A 27 6.36 16.80 -1.78
CA SER A 27 6.64 16.39 -3.15
C SER A 27 5.57 15.42 -3.66
N LEU A 28 5.14 14.45 -2.85
CA LEU A 28 4.10 13.50 -3.26
C LEU A 28 2.72 14.14 -3.33
N ARG A 29 2.41 15.13 -2.47
CA ARG A 29 1.18 15.93 -2.59
C ARG A 29 1.16 16.70 -3.89
N ALA A 30 2.23 17.41 -4.24
CA ALA A 30 2.34 18.14 -5.50
C ALA A 30 2.21 17.22 -6.72
N ALA A 31 2.79 16.01 -6.66
CA ALA A 31 2.63 15.01 -7.71
C ALA A 31 1.15 14.58 -7.90
N LEU A 32 0.39 14.45 -6.81
CA LEU A 32 -1.02 14.06 -6.85
C LEU A 32 -1.96 15.21 -7.22
N GLU A 33 -1.64 16.45 -6.89
CA GLU A 33 -2.36 17.64 -7.36
C GLU A 33 -2.25 17.77 -8.88
N LEU A 34 -1.06 17.54 -9.44
CA LEU A 34 -0.82 17.58 -10.87
C LEU A 34 -1.36 16.35 -11.62
N ALA A 35 -1.42 15.20 -10.95
CA ALA A 35 -1.89 13.94 -11.54
C ALA A 35 -2.67 13.11 -10.52
N PRO A 36 -3.99 13.37 -10.34
CA PRO A 36 -4.82 12.68 -9.35
C PRO A 36 -4.91 11.16 -9.55
N GLN A 37 -4.75 10.66 -10.78
CA GLN A 37 -4.74 9.24 -11.12
C GLN A 37 -3.37 8.56 -10.94
N PHE A 38 -2.35 9.28 -10.46
CA PHE A 38 -0.99 8.73 -10.34
C PHE A 38 -0.89 7.77 -9.15
N GLY A 39 -1.21 6.51 -9.40
CA GLY A 39 -1.31 5.48 -8.37
C GLY A 39 -0.02 5.26 -7.57
N ASN A 40 1.12 5.26 -8.25
CA ASN A 40 2.43 5.06 -7.60
C ASN A 40 2.75 6.18 -6.60
N ALA A 41 2.48 7.45 -6.97
CA ALA A 41 2.66 8.58 -6.06
C ALA A 41 1.74 8.49 -4.84
N ARG A 42 0.51 8.01 -5.04
CA ARG A 42 -0.45 7.81 -3.94
C ARG A 42 0.00 6.71 -2.99
N VAL A 43 0.47 5.58 -3.51
CA VAL A 43 1.02 4.47 -2.72
C VAL A 43 2.23 4.94 -1.91
N ALA A 44 3.17 5.64 -2.54
CA ALA A 44 4.33 6.20 -1.84
C ALA A 44 3.91 7.18 -0.72
N TYR A 45 2.89 8.01 -0.96
CA TYR A 45 2.44 8.98 0.03
C TYR A 45 1.75 8.29 1.21
N ALA A 46 0.96 7.25 0.95
CA ALA A 46 0.36 6.45 2.01
C ALA A 46 1.42 5.75 2.87
N ILE A 47 2.49 5.22 2.26
CA ILE A 47 3.61 4.62 2.98
C ILE A 47 4.32 5.66 3.86
N ALA A 48 4.53 6.88 3.33
CA ALA A 48 5.13 7.98 4.09
C ALA A 48 4.28 8.37 5.32
N LEU A 49 2.96 8.49 5.14
CA LEU A 49 2.02 8.76 6.23
C LEU A 49 2.03 7.65 7.28
N ALA A 50 2.05 6.38 6.86
CA ALA A 50 2.11 5.26 7.79
C ALA A 50 3.44 5.22 8.57
N LYS A 51 4.57 5.53 7.92
CA LYS A 51 5.87 5.70 8.60
C LYS A 51 5.88 6.87 9.58
N ALA A 52 5.13 7.93 9.30
CA ALA A 52 4.92 9.05 10.21
C ALA A 52 3.97 8.71 11.39
N GLY A 53 3.40 7.50 11.43
CA GLY A 53 2.45 7.06 12.45
C GLY A 53 0.99 7.35 12.12
N ASP A 54 0.71 8.04 11.01
CA ASP A 54 -0.64 8.44 10.62
C ASP A 54 -1.29 7.41 9.68
N CYS A 55 -1.47 6.20 10.21
CA CYS A 55 -2.14 5.10 9.51
C CYS A 55 -3.59 5.44 9.09
N PRO A 56 -4.41 6.18 9.88
CA PRO A 56 -5.76 6.57 9.47
C PRO A 56 -5.78 7.44 8.21
N ARG A 57 -4.92 8.46 8.12
CA ARG A 57 -4.85 9.30 6.91
C ARG A 57 -4.29 8.53 5.72
N ALA A 58 -3.31 7.65 5.94
CA ALA A 58 -2.79 6.78 4.89
C ALA A 58 -3.90 5.89 4.29
N ALA A 59 -4.74 5.29 5.14
CA ALA A 59 -5.86 4.47 4.69
C ALA A 59 -6.91 5.28 3.93
N GLN A 60 -7.26 6.48 4.42
CA GLN A 60 -8.20 7.38 3.74
C GLN A 60 -7.68 7.80 2.36
N LEU A 61 -6.40 8.13 2.26
CA LEU A 61 -5.75 8.51 1.00
C LEU A 61 -5.83 7.39 -0.04
N LEU A 62 -5.55 6.14 0.36
CA LEU A 62 -5.63 4.97 -0.52
C LEU A 62 -7.08 4.71 -0.96
N ARG A 63 -8.04 4.73 -0.02
CA ARG A 63 -9.47 4.56 -0.32
C ARG A 63 -9.99 5.59 -1.32
N ALA A 64 -9.60 6.86 -1.17
CA ALA A 64 -9.95 7.93 -2.11
C ALA A 64 -9.29 7.77 -3.49
N GLY A 65 -8.16 7.05 -3.55
CA GLY A 65 -7.44 6.71 -4.77
C GLY A 65 -8.04 5.57 -5.57
N LEU A 66 -8.68 4.61 -4.90
CA LEU A 66 -9.26 3.42 -5.56
C LEU A 66 -10.30 3.80 -6.62
N GLY A 67 -11.14 4.80 -6.35
CA GLY A 67 -12.10 5.32 -7.35
C GLY A 67 -11.47 6.09 -8.51
N ARG A 68 -10.15 6.36 -8.46
CA ARG A 68 -9.38 7.08 -9.49
C ARG A 68 -8.24 6.21 -10.05
N ALA A 69 -8.25 4.91 -9.80
CA ALA A 69 -7.21 4.01 -10.26
C ALA A 69 -7.21 3.94 -11.78
N SER A 70 -6.04 4.14 -12.40
CA SER A 70 -5.89 4.11 -13.85
C SER A 70 -5.91 2.69 -14.43
N SER A 71 -5.75 1.66 -13.59
CA SER A 71 -5.75 0.25 -13.99
C SER A 71 -6.07 -0.68 -12.82
N THR A 72 -6.46 -1.91 -13.12
CA THR A 72 -6.67 -2.99 -12.13
C THR A 72 -5.40 -3.27 -11.32
N ILE A 73 -4.24 -3.29 -11.98
CA ILE A 73 -2.93 -3.44 -11.33
C ILE A 73 -2.67 -2.29 -10.35
N SER A 74 -2.99 -1.04 -10.73
CA SER A 74 -2.85 0.10 -9.82
C SER A 74 -3.79 0.00 -8.63
N ALA A 75 -5.03 -0.46 -8.82
CA ALA A 75 -5.98 -0.67 -7.75
C ALA A 75 -5.50 -1.76 -6.79
N ALA A 76 -4.99 -2.89 -7.31
CA ALA A 76 -4.43 -3.97 -6.52
C ALA A 76 -3.21 -3.53 -5.69
N ALA A 77 -2.32 -2.71 -6.25
CA ALA A 77 -1.20 -2.12 -5.51
C ALA A 77 -1.68 -1.23 -4.35
N MET A 78 -2.75 -0.45 -4.57
CA MET A 78 -3.36 0.36 -3.51
C MET A 78 -4.01 -0.52 -2.44
N TYR A 79 -4.73 -1.58 -2.82
CA TYR A 79 -5.33 -2.53 -1.89
C TYR A 79 -4.29 -3.27 -1.04
N ALA A 80 -3.21 -3.76 -1.65
CA ALA A 80 -2.12 -4.43 -0.93
C ALA A 80 -1.46 -3.47 0.07
N THR A 81 -1.21 -2.24 -0.35
CA THR A 81 -0.65 -1.20 0.54
C THR A 81 -1.65 -0.80 1.62
N LEU A 82 -2.95 -0.77 1.32
CA LEU A 82 -4.00 -0.50 2.31
C LEU A 82 -4.01 -1.60 3.38
N GLY A 83 -3.88 -2.87 2.98
CA GLY A 83 -3.71 -3.99 3.90
C GLY A 83 -2.52 -3.79 4.83
N ASP A 84 -1.36 -3.43 4.28
CA ASP A 84 -0.15 -3.17 5.09
C ASP A 84 -0.34 -2.01 6.09
N VAL A 85 -0.97 -0.92 5.65
CA VAL A 85 -1.28 0.25 6.48
C VAL A 85 -2.26 -0.10 7.59
N LEU A 86 -3.29 -0.88 7.30
CA LEU A 86 -4.30 -1.29 8.28
C LEU A 86 -3.70 -2.25 9.31
N VAL A 87 -2.80 -3.16 8.91
CA VAL A 87 -2.02 -3.99 9.85
C VAL A 87 -1.20 -3.11 10.81
N LEU A 88 -0.56 -2.06 10.31
CA LEU A 88 0.20 -1.12 11.15
C LEU A 88 -0.71 -0.32 12.08
N GLY A 89 -1.90 0.06 11.62
CA GLY A 89 -2.92 0.75 12.40
C GLY A 89 -3.70 -0.15 13.38
N GLY A 90 -3.50 -1.47 13.35
CA GLY A 90 -4.19 -2.43 14.21
C GLY A 90 -5.57 -2.89 13.71
N ASP A 91 -6.03 -2.42 12.55
CA ASP A 91 -7.27 -2.87 11.93
C ASP A 91 -7.02 -4.14 11.09
N PHE A 92 -6.95 -5.27 11.78
CA PHE A 92 -6.65 -6.56 11.14
C PHE A 92 -7.79 -7.10 10.26
N PHE A 93 -9.04 -6.81 10.61
CA PHE A 93 -10.19 -7.22 9.79
C PHE A 93 -10.27 -6.42 8.50
N GLY A 94 -10.09 -5.10 8.57
CA GLY A 94 -10.00 -4.25 7.39
C GLY A 94 -8.80 -4.62 6.51
N ALA A 95 -7.67 -4.99 7.12
CA ALA A 95 -6.50 -5.46 6.40
C ALA A 95 -6.76 -6.76 5.62
N GLU A 96 -7.44 -7.73 6.24
CA GLU A 96 -7.84 -8.99 5.59
C GLU A 96 -8.63 -8.73 4.31
N GLU A 97 -9.65 -7.88 4.38
CA GLU A 97 -10.49 -7.53 3.23
C GLU A 97 -9.70 -6.79 2.14
N ALA A 98 -8.82 -5.87 2.52
CA ALA A 98 -7.97 -5.18 1.56
C ALA A 98 -7.03 -6.15 0.83
N PHE A 99 -6.44 -7.11 1.53
CA PHE A 99 -5.59 -8.13 0.93
C PHE A 99 -6.37 -9.07 0.00
N LYS A 100 -7.61 -9.46 0.35
CA LYS A 100 -8.48 -10.25 -0.54
C LYS A 100 -8.81 -9.51 -1.84
N GLN A 101 -9.01 -8.19 -1.79
CA GLN A 101 -9.22 -7.38 -2.99
C GLN A 101 -7.95 -7.31 -3.86
N ALA A 102 -6.77 -7.19 -3.25
CA ALA A 102 -5.50 -7.24 -3.99
C ALA A 102 -5.27 -8.59 -4.69
N LEU A 103 -5.70 -9.69 -4.08
CA LEU A 103 -5.57 -11.05 -4.63
C LEU A 103 -6.36 -11.27 -5.92
N GLN A 104 -7.36 -10.42 -6.21
CA GLN A 104 -8.11 -10.49 -7.47
C GLN A 104 -7.25 -10.18 -8.70
N THR A 105 -6.06 -9.62 -8.51
CA THR A 105 -5.13 -9.28 -9.60
C THR A 105 -3.89 -10.17 -9.54
N PRO A 106 -3.54 -10.87 -10.65
CA PRO A 106 -2.32 -11.67 -10.73
C PRO A 106 -1.06 -10.83 -10.48
N GLY A 107 -0.06 -11.43 -9.84
CA GLY A 107 1.22 -10.79 -9.50
C GLY A 107 1.27 -10.20 -8.09
N PHE A 108 0.19 -10.28 -7.30
CA PHE A 108 0.14 -9.82 -5.90
C PHE A 108 0.11 -10.97 -4.89
N GLU A 109 0.06 -12.22 -5.33
CA GLU A 109 -0.17 -13.41 -4.51
C GLU A 109 0.88 -13.54 -3.40
N ALA A 110 2.17 -13.38 -3.72
CA ALA A 110 3.26 -13.50 -2.74
C ALA A 110 3.17 -12.42 -1.64
N ARG A 111 2.90 -11.17 -2.04
CA ARG A 111 2.76 -10.04 -1.11
C ARG A 111 1.52 -10.20 -0.24
N VAL A 112 0.39 -10.59 -0.85
CA VAL A 112 -0.87 -10.83 -0.14
C VAL A 112 -0.75 -11.99 0.85
N ALA A 113 -0.16 -13.11 0.44
CA ALA A 113 0.03 -14.26 1.33
C ALA A 113 0.89 -13.89 2.55
N SER A 114 1.96 -13.12 2.34
CA SER A 114 2.79 -12.60 3.44
C SER A 114 2.02 -11.64 4.36
N GLY A 115 1.20 -10.76 3.78
CA GLY A 115 0.34 -9.83 4.52
C GLY A 115 -0.74 -10.54 5.35
N LEU A 116 -1.46 -11.49 4.74
CA LEU A 116 -2.48 -12.29 5.39
C LEU A 116 -1.91 -13.18 6.50
N ALA A 117 -0.71 -13.75 6.31
CA ALA A 117 -0.04 -14.48 7.38
C ALA A 117 0.18 -13.59 8.63
N ARG A 118 0.61 -12.34 8.43
CA ARG A 118 0.76 -11.36 9.53
C ARG A 118 -0.58 -11.01 10.18
N VAL A 119 -1.63 -10.83 9.38
CA VAL A 119 -3.00 -10.57 9.87
C VAL A 119 -3.48 -11.74 10.72
N TYR A 120 -3.41 -12.97 10.21
CA TYR A 120 -3.85 -14.16 10.91
C TYR A 120 -3.04 -14.45 12.17
N ALA A 121 -1.74 -14.17 12.17
CA ALA A 121 -0.91 -14.24 13.38
C ALA A 121 -1.43 -13.28 14.47
N ARG A 122 -1.84 -12.06 14.10
CA ARG A 122 -2.39 -11.06 15.03
C ARG A 122 -3.80 -11.42 15.51
N LEU A 123 -4.59 -12.08 14.66
CA LEU A 123 -5.94 -12.55 15.00
C LEU A 123 -5.93 -13.90 15.76
N GLY A 124 -4.77 -14.53 15.97
CA GLY A 124 -4.67 -15.85 16.62
C GLY A 124 -5.11 -17.04 15.74
N ARG A 125 -5.34 -16.81 14.44
CA ARG A 125 -5.79 -17.82 13.46
C ARG A 125 -4.60 -18.60 12.91
N MET A 126 -3.98 -19.44 13.77
CA MET A 126 -2.72 -20.11 13.46
C MET A 126 -2.79 -21.09 12.27
N ALA A 127 -3.94 -21.76 12.07
CA ALA A 127 -4.14 -22.65 10.93
C ALA A 127 -4.11 -21.87 9.59
N ASP A 128 -4.81 -20.75 9.53
CA ASP A 128 -4.85 -19.88 8.36
C ASP A 128 -3.50 -19.22 8.10
N MET A 129 -2.82 -18.77 9.15
CA MET A 129 -1.43 -18.27 9.07
C MET A 129 -0.51 -19.31 8.44
N ALA A 130 -0.52 -20.55 8.92
CA ALA A 130 0.34 -21.61 8.40
C ALA A 130 0.05 -21.92 6.92
N ALA A 131 -1.22 -21.87 6.52
CA ALA A 131 -1.60 -22.01 5.11
C ALA A 131 -1.00 -20.87 4.26
N GLN A 132 -1.15 -19.61 4.70
CA GLN A 132 -0.63 -18.46 3.96
C GLN A 132 0.89 -18.42 3.90
N LEU A 133 1.60 -18.82 4.96
CA LEU A 133 3.06 -18.92 4.94
C LEU A 133 3.57 -19.97 3.95
N LYS A 134 2.86 -21.11 3.82
CA LYS A 134 3.20 -22.11 2.79
C LYS A 134 3.08 -21.52 1.40
N ILE A 135 1.97 -20.82 1.12
CA ILE A 135 1.75 -20.14 -0.16
C ILE A 135 2.86 -19.11 -0.43
N ALA A 136 3.15 -18.25 0.54
CA ALA A 136 4.21 -17.25 0.42
C ALA A 136 5.59 -17.90 0.14
N ALA A 137 5.93 -18.98 0.84
CA ALA A 137 7.19 -19.69 0.65
C ALA A 137 7.29 -20.38 -0.73
N THR A 138 6.18 -20.88 -1.27
CA THR A 138 6.16 -21.45 -2.62
C THR A 138 6.32 -20.41 -3.72
N LEU A 139 5.78 -19.21 -3.51
CA LEU A 139 5.82 -18.11 -4.49
C LEU A 139 7.09 -17.28 -4.41
N ALA A 140 7.90 -17.44 -3.36
CA ALA A 140 9.18 -16.76 -3.19
C ALA A 140 10.38 -17.51 -3.81
N ARG A 141 10.14 -18.62 -4.50
CA ARG A 141 11.13 -19.41 -5.24
C ARG A 141 11.12 -19.06 -6.72
#